data_AF-A0AAW9IIN4-F1
#
_entry.id   AF-A0AAW9IIN4-F1
#
_cell.length_a   1.000
_cell.length_b   1.000
_cell.length_c   1.000
_cell.angle_alpha   90.00
_cell.angle_beta   90.00
_cell.angle_gamma   90.00
#
_symmetry.space_group_name_H-M   'P 1'
#
loop_
_entity.id
_entity.type
_entity.pdbx_description
1 polymer ?
#
loop_
_entity_poly.entity_id
_entity_poly.type
_entity_poly.pdbx_seq_one_letter_code
_entity_poly.pdbx_strand_id
1 'polypeptide(L)'
;TNIYVNPAAQYQTMEGWGTALAWWADIVGGWSQPNKDAIMDTLYDANKGLGFNIARYNIGGGENPNHQHMRAGGEVPGFQPENGVWDWNADDRQKNILLEANKRGANILEAFSNSPPYWMTKSGSTSGKGLA
;
A
#
# COMPACT_ATOMS: atom_id res chain seq x y z
N THR A 1 -30.09 18.49 -24.46
CA THR A 1 -30.32 18.10 -23.05
C THR A 1 -29.92 19.26 -22.17
N ASN A 2 -30.75 19.62 -21.19
CA ASN A 2 -30.43 20.66 -20.20
C ASN A 2 -30.00 19.99 -18.89
N ILE A 3 -28.93 20.49 -18.25
CA ILE A 3 -28.43 20.01 -16.95
C ILE A 3 -28.61 21.14 -15.93
N TYR A 4 -29.18 20.83 -14.76
CA TYR A 4 -29.40 21.76 -13.67
C TYR A 4 -28.63 21.31 -12.42
N VAL A 5 -27.95 22.24 -11.76
CA VAL A 5 -27.19 22.01 -10.51
C VAL A 5 -27.79 22.87 -9.39
N ASN A 6 -28.17 22.25 -8.26
CA ASN A 6 -28.71 22.94 -7.08
C ASN A 6 -27.74 22.81 -5.89
N PRO A 7 -26.93 23.84 -5.57
CA PRO A 7 -25.98 23.80 -4.45
C PRO A 7 -26.61 23.65 -3.06
N ALA A 8 -27.91 23.90 -2.90
CA ALA A 8 -28.62 23.72 -1.63
C ALA A 8 -29.03 22.25 -1.37
N ALA A 9 -29.04 21.40 -2.40
CA ALA A 9 -29.31 19.97 -2.26
C ALA A 9 -28.00 19.22 -1.98
N GLN A 10 -27.73 18.92 -0.72
CA GLN A 10 -26.52 18.24 -0.26
C GLN A 10 -26.75 16.74 -0.05
N TYR A 11 -25.70 15.95 -0.26
CA TYR A 11 -25.70 14.48 -0.08
C TYR A 11 -24.52 14.07 0.82
N GLN A 12 -23.73 13.07 0.40
CA GLN A 12 -22.60 12.58 1.17
C GLN A 12 -21.41 13.55 1.17
N THR A 13 -20.64 13.53 2.26
CA THR A 13 -19.29 14.07 2.29
C THR A 13 -18.35 13.06 1.64
N MET A 14 -17.56 13.51 0.66
CA MET A 14 -16.53 12.69 0.03
C MET A 14 -15.21 12.92 0.76
N GLU A 15 -14.64 11.87 1.35
CA GLU A 15 -13.34 11.96 2.04
C GLU A 15 -12.17 12.02 1.05
N GLY A 16 -12.36 11.47 -0.15
CA GLY A 16 -11.47 11.69 -1.28
C GLY A 16 -11.21 10.45 -2.11
N TRP A 17 -10.02 10.39 -2.71
CA TRP A 17 -9.64 9.36 -3.68
C TRP A 17 -8.20 8.93 -3.47
N GLY A 18 -7.90 7.68 -3.82
CA GLY A 18 -6.58 7.12 -3.60
C GLY A 18 -6.41 5.72 -4.14
N THR A 19 -5.27 5.14 -3.77
CA THR A 19 -4.90 3.78 -4.17
C THR A 19 -4.38 2.97 -2.99
N ALA A 20 -4.55 1.65 -3.07
CA ALA A 20 -3.77 0.76 -2.24
C ALA A 20 -2.32 0.72 -2.74
N LEU A 21 -1.38 0.82 -1.82
CA LEU A 21 0.05 0.69 -2.08
C LEU A 21 0.46 -0.78 -2.29
N ALA A 22 -0.47 -1.72 -2.09
CA ALA A 22 -0.21 -3.15 -2.13
C ALA A 22 0.60 -3.57 -3.35
N TRP A 23 1.75 -4.17 -3.04
CA TRP A 23 2.65 -4.87 -3.94
C TRP A 23 3.43 -3.99 -4.92
N TRP A 24 2.80 -2.99 -5.53
CA TRP A 24 3.50 -2.10 -6.44
C TRP A 24 4.46 -1.17 -5.69
N ALA A 25 4.11 -0.74 -4.47
CA ALA A 25 4.98 0.16 -3.70
C ALA A 25 6.26 -0.52 -3.22
N ASP A 26 6.26 -1.84 -3.04
CA ASP A 26 7.48 -2.61 -2.76
C ASP A 26 8.43 -2.58 -3.97
N ILE A 27 7.88 -2.73 -5.17
CA ILE A 27 8.65 -2.64 -6.42
C ILE A 27 9.16 -1.20 -6.64
N VAL A 28 8.24 -0.23 -6.60
CA VAL A 28 8.55 1.18 -6.87
C VAL A 28 9.46 1.79 -5.81
N GLY A 29 9.34 1.38 -4.55
CA GLY A 29 10.25 1.83 -3.49
C GLY A 29 11.73 1.52 -3.78
N GLY A 30 12.00 0.49 -4.60
CA GLY A 30 13.34 0.13 -5.08
C GLY A 30 13.80 0.85 -6.36
N TRP A 31 12.98 1.68 -6.98
CA TRP A 31 13.36 2.43 -8.18
C TRP A 31 14.33 3.58 -7.88
N SER A 32 14.97 4.11 -8.94
CA SER A 32 15.73 5.35 -8.86
C SER A 32 14.85 6.51 -8.40
N GLN A 33 15.45 7.46 -7.67
CA GLN A 33 14.70 8.60 -7.13
C GLN A 33 13.92 9.38 -8.21
N PRO A 34 14.46 9.69 -9.41
CA PRO A 34 13.69 10.39 -10.45
C PRO A 34 12.44 9.62 -10.91
N ASN A 35 12.52 8.30 -11.04
CA ASN A 35 11.37 7.49 -11.45
C ASN A 35 10.32 7.38 -10.34
N LYS A 36 10.76 7.32 -9.07
CA LYS A 36 9.85 7.40 -7.92
C LYS A 36 9.15 8.75 -7.86
N ASP A 37 9.89 9.85 -8.00
CA ASP A 37 9.30 11.18 -7.97
C ASP A 37 8.28 11.38 -9.09
N ALA A 38 8.57 10.92 -10.31
CA ALA A 38 7.64 11.02 -11.44
C ALA A 38 6.29 10.32 -11.17
N ILE A 39 6.31 9.09 -10.64
CA ILE A 39 5.06 8.37 -10.32
C ILE A 39 4.35 8.97 -9.10
N MET A 40 5.10 9.40 -8.08
CA MET A 40 4.50 9.99 -6.87
C MET A 40 3.89 11.36 -7.15
N ASP A 41 4.52 12.18 -7.99
CA ASP A 41 3.97 13.43 -8.48
C ASP A 41 2.69 13.18 -9.29
N THR A 42 2.70 12.20 -10.20
CA THR A 42 1.53 11.85 -11.02
C THR A 42 0.33 11.40 -10.18
N LEU A 43 0.56 10.70 -9.06
CA LEU A 43 -0.52 10.18 -8.22
C LEU A 43 -1.00 11.17 -7.15
N TYR A 44 -0.08 11.85 -6.46
CA TYR A 44 -0.39 12.57 -5.21
C TYR A 44 -0.21 14.08 -5.30
N ASP A 45 0.61 14.61 -6.20
CA ASP A 45 0.79 16.06 -6.33
C ASP A 45 -0.40 16.66 -7.11
N ALA A 46 -1.21 17.48 -6.44
CA ALA A 46 -2.41 18.07 -7.02
C ALA A 46 -2.14 19.04 -8.18
N ASN A 47 -0.92 19.55 -8.32
CA ASN A 47 -0.55 20.46 -9.42
C ASN A 47 0.05 19.71 -10.61
N LYS A 48 0.45 18.45 -10.44
CA LYS A 48 1.12 17.65 -11.47
C LYS A 48 0.35 16.40 -11.88
N GLY A 49 -0.64 16.00 -11.10
CA GLY A 49 -1.25 14.70 -11.22
C GLY A 49 -2.68 14.62 -10.67
N LEU A 50 -3.07 13.42 -10.26
CA LEU A 50 -4.43 13.11 -9.81
C LEU A 50 -4.78 13.76 -8.47
N GLY A 51 -3.78 14.22 -7.70
CA GLY A 51 -4.00 14.85 -6.40
C GLY A 51 -4.70 13.93 -5.41
N PHE A 52 -4.39 12.63 -5.44
CA PHE A 52 -4.94 11.69 -4.46
C PHE A 52 -4.59 12.14 -3.04
N ASN A 53 -5.58 12.04 -2.16
CA ASN A 53 -5.42 12.38 -0.76
C ASN A 53 -5.47 11.15 0.17
N ILE A 54 -5.80 9.97 -0.38
CA ILE A 54 -5.86 8.70 0.35
C ILE A 54 -4.71 7.78 -0.10
N ALA A 55 -3.95 7.22 0.85
CA ALA A 55 -2.96 6.17 0.58
C ALA A 55 -3.16 4.99 1.54
N ARG A 56 -3.37 3.79 1.00
CA ARG A 56 -3.65 2.59 1.81
C ARG A 56 -2.43 1.67 1.85
N TYR A 57 -1.74 1.64 2.98
CA TYR A 57 -0.53 0.87 3.26
C TYR A 57 -0.83 -0.61 3.58
N ASN A 58 -0.22 -1.52 2.83
CA ASN A 58 -0.34 -2.96 3.07
C ASN A 58 0.75 -3.43 4.04
N ILE A 59 0.37 -3.69 5.30
CA ILE A 59 1.22 -4.36 6.28
C ILE A 59 1.37 -5.82 5.87
N GLY A 60 2.58 -6.17 5.43
CA GLY A 60 2.91 -7.53 5.03
C GLY A 60 2.84 -8.53 6.19
N GLY A 61 2.47 -9.77 5.86
CA GLY A 61 2.63 -10.89 6.79
C GLY A 61 4.07 -11.40 6.84
N GLY A 62 4.83 -11.26 5.73
CA GLY A 62 6.05 -12.03 5.53
C GLY A 62 5.72 -13.49 5.24
N GLU A 63 6.12 -13.97 4.06
CA GLU A 63 5.90 -15.36 3.66
C GLU A 63 6.88 -16.30 4.38
N ASN A 64 6.56 -17.58 4.41
CA ASN A 64 7.44 -18.61 4.90
C ASN A 64 8.73 -18.65 4.06
N PRO A 65 9.93 -18.52 4.67
CA PRO A 65 11.19 -18.52 3.92
C PRO A 65 11.46 -19.79 3.10
N ASN A 66 10.78 -20.89 3.41
CA ASN A 66 10.87 -22.15 2.66
C ASN A 66 10.00 -22.16 1.40
N HIS A 67 9.19 -21.12 1.17
CA HIS A 67 8.29 -21.00 0.05
C HIS A 67 8.79 -19.91 -0.90
N GLN A 68 8.89 -20.21 -2.20
CA GLN A 68 9.36 -19.28 -3.24
C GLN A 68 8.41 -19.25 -4.43
N HIS A 69 7.14 -18.98 -4.18
CA HIS A 69 6.07 -18.96 -5.19
C HIS A 69 5.42 -17.58 -5.37
N MET A 70 5.78 -16.61 -4.54
CA MET A 70 5.17 -15.29 -4.57
C MET A 70 5.67 -14.50 -5.78
N ARG A 71 4.75 -13.81 -6.45
CA ARG A 71 5.12 -12.91 -7.54
C ARG A 71 5.97 -11.75 -7.03
N ALA A 72 6.75 -11.12 -7.91
CA ALA A 72 7.47 -9.89 -7.58
C ALA A 72 6.53 -8.83 -6.98
N GLY A 73 6.96 -8.21 -5.87
CA GLY A 73 6.17 -7.28 -5.05
C GLY A 73 5.06 -7.93 -4.22
N GLY A 74 4.70 -9.19 -4.49
CA GLY A 74 3.66 -9.91 -3.74
C GLY A 74 4.12 -10.32 -2.34
N GLU A 75 5.41 -10.63 -2.20
CA GLU A 75 6.05 -11.06 -0.95
C GLU A 75 6.46 -9.86 -0.09
N VAL A 76 5.46 -9.14 0.41
CA VAL A 76 5.70 -7.98 1.27
C VAL A 76 6.25 -8.45 2.63
N PRO A 77 7.41 -7.93 3.08
CA PRO A 77 7.97 -8.26 4.39
C PRO A 77 7.02 -7.91 5.53
N GLY A 78 6.99 -8.76 6.56
CA GLY A 78 6.26 -8.49 7.80
C GLY A 78 7.17 -7.93 8.88
N PHE A 79 6.64 -7.04 9.72
CA PHE A 79 7.38 -6.49 10.87
C PHE A 79 7.66 -7.50 11.97
N GLN A 80 6.99 -8.66 11.95
CA GLN A 80 7.14 -9.72 12.94
C GLN A 80 7.46 -11.06 12.26
N PRO A 81 8.71 -11.28 11.79
CA PRO A 81 9.07 -12.48 11.04
C PRO A 81 8.91 -13.78 11.86
N GLU A 82 9.01 -13.69 13.18
CA GLU A 82 8.81 -14.79 14.13
C GLU A 82 8.08 -14.30 15.39
N ASN A 83 7.45 -15.21 16.14
CA ASN A 83 6.68 -14.85 17.33
C ASN A 83 7.52 -14.08 18.36
N GLY A 84 7.12 -12.84 18.62
CA GLY A 84 7.79 -11.95 19.59
C GLY A 84 9.03 -11.22 19.07
N VAL A 85 9.49 -11.50 17.84
CA VAL A 85 10.65 -10.83 17.24
C VAL A 85 10.16 -9.75 16.27
N TRP A 86 10.56 -8.50 16.51
CA TRP A 86 10.17 -7.36 15.68
C TRP A 86 11.33 -6.82 14.86
N ASP A 87 11.12 -6.66 13.56
CA ASP A 87 12.00 -5.91 12.65
C ASP A 87 11.25 -4.70 12.10
N TRP A 88 11.46 -3.55 12.71
CA TRP A 88 10.84 -2.28 12.30
C TRP A 88 11.38 -1.74 10.96
N ASN A 89 12.42 -2.34 10.39
CA ASN A 89 13.03 -1.96 9.12
C ASN A 89 12.60 -2.88 7.95
N ALA A 90 11.80 -3.91 8.19
CA ALA A 90 11.46 -4.95 7.19
C ALA A 90 10.88 -4.39 5.88
N ASP A 91 10.03 -3.36 5.94
CA ASP A 91 9.28 -2.81 4.79
C ASP A 91 9.64 -1.35 4.47
N ASP A 92 10.93 -1.04 4.42
CA ASP A 92 11.41 0.32 4.12
C ASP A 92 10.93 0.85 2.76
N ARG A 93 10.67 -0.04 1.79
CA ARG A 93 10.25 0.34 0.45
C ARG A 93 8.83 0.90 0.43
N GLN A 94 7.84 0.15 0.89
CA GLN A 94 6.47 0.67 0.91
C GLN A 94 6.31 1.80 1.92
N LYS A 95 7.01 1.75 3.08
CA LYS A 95 7.03 2.86 4.05
C LYS A 95 7.50 4.15 3.38
N ASN A 96 8.58 4.10 2.58
CA ASN A 96 9.06 5.27 1.85
C ASN A 96 7.99 5.82 0.90
N ILE A 97 7.33 4.96 0.11
CA ILE A 97 6.26 5.38 -0.80
C ILE A 97 5.08 6.00 -0.05
N LEU A 98 4.68 5.45 1.10
CA LEU A 98 3.65 6.05 1.96
C LEU A 98 4.05 7.46 2.43
N LEU A 99 5.29 7.64 2.86
CA LEU A 99 5.82 8.94 3.27
C LEU A 99 5.89 9.93 2.10
N GLU A 100 6.26 9.47 0.91
CA GLU A 100 6.28 10.29 -0.30
C GLU A 100 4.87 10.72 -0.76
N ALA A 101 3.86 9.87 -0.55
CA ALA A 101 2.44 10.22 -0.75
C ALA A 101 2.01 11.33 0.21
N ASN A 102 2.32 11.16 1.50
CA ASN A 102 2.00 12.15 2.54
C ASN A 102 2.66 13.51 2.26
N LYS A 103 3.93 13.52 1.86
CA LYS A 103 4.66 14.74 1.47
C LYS A 103 4.00 15.52 0.32
N ARG A 104 3.21 14.85 -0.51
CA ARG A 104 2.56 15.43 -1.70
C ARG A 104 1.09 15.78 -1.51
N GLY A 105 0.53 15.51 -0.34
CA GLY A 105 -0.83 15.92 0.01
C GLY A 105 -1.76 14.79 0.43
N ALA A 106 -1.30 13.53 0.44
CA ALA A 106 -2.07 12.46 1.06
C ALA A 106 -2.25 12.74 2.56
N ASN A 107 -3.49 12.93 2.99
CA ASN A 107 -3.83 13.27 4.38
C ASN A 107 -4.67 12.20 5.08
N ILE A 108 -5.10 11.18 4.34
CA ILE A 108 -5.74 9.97 4.88
C ILE A 108 -4.81 8.80 4.59
N LEU A 109 -4.16 8.28 5.63
CA LEU A 109 -3.26 7.14 5.55
C LEU A 109 -3.90 5.96 6.28
N GLU A 110 -4.27 4.92 5.53
CA GLU A 110 -4.92 3.73 6.09
C GLU A 110 -3.96 2.56 6.07
N ALA A 111 -3.85 1.81 7.17
CA ALA A 111 -3.15 0.54 7.16
C ALA A 111 -4.13 -0.62 7.03
N PHE A 112 -3.78 -1.63 6.25
CA PHE A 112 -4.52 -2.87 6.15
C PHE A 112 -3.56 -4.06 6.02
N SER A 113 -4.07 -5.27 6.21
CA SER A 113 -3.28 -6.50 6.03
C SER A 113 -4.11 -7.55 5.30
N ASN A 114 -3.49 -8.24 4.33
CA ASN A 114 -4.12 -9.33 3.59
C ASN A 114 -4.03 -10.69 4.32
N SER A 115 -3.05 -10.83 5.23
CA SER A 115 -2.80 -12.06 5.99
C SER A 115 -2.01 -11.73 7.25
N PRO A 116 -2.22 -12.45 8.37
CA PRO A 116 -1.26 -12.42 9.46
C PRO A 116 0.10 -13.02 8.99
N PRO A 117 1.17 -12.90 9.80
CA PRO A 117 2.44 -13.55 9.51
C PRO A 117 2.30 -15.05 9.25
N TYR A 118 3.13 -15.62 8.37
CA TYR A 118 3.00 -17.02 7.94
C TYR A 118 2.92 -18.00 9.12
N TRP A 119 3.68 -17.76 10.19
CA TRP A 119 3.74 -18.58 11.39
C TRP A 119 2.48 -18.52 12.26
N MET A 120 1.60 -17.52 12.07
CA MET A 120 0.26 -17.45 12.66
C MET A 120 -0.80 -18.15 11.80
N THR A 121 -0.50 -18.48 10.54
CA THR A 121 -1.47 -19.12 9.64
C THR A 121 -1.54 -20.63 9.87
N LYS A 122 -2.72 -21.24 9.65
CA LYS A 122 -2.86 -22.71 9.67
C LYS A 122 -2.10 -23.40 8.53
N SER A 123 -1.95 -22.74 7.39
CA SER A 123 -1.24 -23.25 6.21
C SER A 123 0.27 -23.16 6.34
N GLY A 124 0.79 -22.36 7.29
CA GLY A 124 2.19 -21.96 7.32
C GLY A 124 2.57 -21.08 6.11
N SER A 125 1.61 -20.40 5.48
CA SER A 125 1.84 -19.55 4.31
C SER A 125 0.82 -18.41 4.18
N THR A 126 1.29 -17.22 3.77
CA THR A 126 0.48 -16.00 3.62
C THR A 126 -0.36 -15.97 2.35
N SER A 127 -0.04 -16.81 1.36
CA SER A 127 -0.89 -17.02 0.18
C SER A 127 -2.06 -17.96 0.44
N GLY A 128 -2.16 -18.51 1.66
CA GLY A 128 -3.12 -19.55 2.03
C GLY A 128 -2.60 -20.96 1.70
N LYS A 129 -3.50 -21.94 1.69
CA LYS A 129 -3.16 -23.30 1.27
C LYS A 129 -3.29 -23.38 -0.25
N GLY A 130 -2.21 -23.15 -0.99
CA GLY A 130 -2.08 -23.75 -2.32
C GLY A 130 -2.22 -25.27 -2.14
N LEU A 131 -3.18 -25.90 -2.82
CA LEU A 131 -3.15 -27.36 -2.93
C LEU A 131 -1.81 -27.71 -3.55
N ALA A 132 -1.04 -28.55 -2.86
CA ALA A 132 0.19 -29.14 -3.36
C ALA A 132 -0.02 -29.78 -4.74
#